data_AF-A0A813F094-F1
#
_entry.id   AF-A0A813F094-F1
#
_cell.length_a   1.000
_cell.length_b   1.000
_cell.length_c   1.000
_cell.angle_alpha   90.00
_cell.angle_beta   90.00
_cell.angle_gamma   90.00
#
_symmetry.space_group_name_H-M   'P 1'
#
loop_
_entity.id
_entity.type
_entity.pdbx_description
1 polymer ?
#
loop_
_entity_poly.entity_id
_entity_poly.type
_entity_poly.pdbx_seq_one_letter_code
_entity_poly.pdbx_strand_id
1 'polypeptide(L)'
;MAASPKCEVRTNPVTKRLARNFDGLFPGRDLVQEPHLIVTVALQTQHRQSAMSDEMLTERQECFKVLMERMTRVKAHFDGKDQWCDFIDPATGAPFHTDSATTLVECDERYRSLGFEILELGCCRSLCNERFGQCLVMTSAFMCCSEDDLAAVLPLLEGR
;
A
#
# COMPACT_ATOMS: atom_id res chain seq x y z
N MET A 1 -25.47 6.35 6.05
CA MET A 1 -24.19 6.38 5.32
C MET A 1 -23.09 6.11 6.33
N ALA A 2 -22.38 4.99 6.22
CA ALA A 2 -21.22 4.74 7.08
C ALA A 2 -20.15 5.79 6.74
N ALA A 3 -19.52 6.39 7.76
CA ALA A 3 -18.42 7.31 7.54
C ALA A 3 -17.22 6.54 6.94
N SER A 4 -16.55 7.12 5.93
CA SER A 4 -15.33 6.52 5.37
C SER A 4 -14.28 6.30 6.47
N PRO A 5 -13.57 5.16 6.46
CA PRO A 5 -12.54 4.89 7.47
C PRO A 5 -11.48 5.99 7.45
N LYS A 6 -10.94 6.32 8.63
CA LYS A 6 -9.81 7.25 8.74
C LYS A 6 -8.64 6.69 7.95
N CYS A 7 -7.97 7.58 7.22
CA CYS A 7 -6.93 7.22 6.26
C CYS A 7 -5.64 7.97 6.56
N GLU A 8 -4.51 7.33 6.30
CA GLU A 8 -3.19 7.91 6.26
C GLU A 8 -2.52 7.53 4.94
N VAL A 9 -2.09 8.53 4.19
CA VAL A 9 -1.31 8.36 2.97
C VAL A 9 0.11 8.80 3.25
N ARG A 10 1.10 7.97 2.90
CA ARG A 10 2.52 8.33 2.95
C ARG A 10 3.14 8.18 1.58
N THR A 11 4.09 9.06 1.28
CA THR A 11 4.75 9.13 -0.02
C THR A 11 6.25 9.03 0.22
N ASN A 12 6.91 8.16 -0.56
CA ASN A 12 8.33 7.92 -0.44
C ASN A 12 8.95 7.98 -1.84
N PRO A 13 9.73 9.03 -2.16
CA PRO A 13 10.51 9.05 -3.38
C PRO A 13 11.48 7.89 -3.44
N VAL A 14 11.52 7.19 -4.57
CA VAL A 14 12.40 6.05 -4.74
C VAL A 14 13.84 6.54 -4.91
N THR A 15 14.66 6.20 -3.92
CA THR A 15 16.11 6.36 -4.00
C THR A 15 16.76 5.05 -4.46
N LYS A 16 18.00 5.11 -4.95
CA LYS A 16 18.79 3.92 -5.29
C LYS A 16 18.84 2.87 -4.17
N ARG A 17 18.91 3.32 -2.92
CA ARG A 17 18.94 2.44 -1.75
C ARG A 17 17.57 1.79 -1.50
N LEU A 18 16.51 2.58 -1.65
CA LEU A 18 15.15 2.11 -1.42
C LEU A 18 14.68 1.13 -2.51
N ALA A 19 15.02 1.39 -3.77
CA ALA A 19 14.68 0.53 -4.91
C ALA A 19 15.09 -0.93 -4.70
N ARG A 20 16.30 -1.16 -4.17
CA ARG A 20 16.86 -2.50 -3.90
C ARG A 20 16.01 -3.36 -2.97
N ASN A 21 15.19 -2.74 -2.11
CA ASN A 21 14.29 -3.49 -1.24
C ASN A 21 13.15 -4.12 -2.04
N PHE A 22 12.84 -3.62 -3.22
CA PHE A 22 11.71 -4.05 -4.05
C PHE A 22 12.17 -4.71 -5.36
N ASP A 23 13.43 -5.13 -5.43
CA ASP A 23 13.97 -5.87 -6.57
C ASP A 23 13.13 -7.13 -6.84
N GLY A 24 12.81 -7.34 -8.12
CA GLY A 24 12.00 -8.49 -8.55
C GLY A 24 10.51 -8.34 -8.30
N LEU A 25 10.03 -7.28 -7.65
CA LEU A 25 8.60 -7.03 -7.47
C LEU A 25 7.92 -6.72 -8.81
N PHE A 26 8.58 -5.97 -9.68
CA PHE A 26 8.10 -5.63 -11.01
C PHE A 26 9.11 -6.06 -12.09
N PRO A 27 9.06 -7.32 -12.59
CA PRO A 27 9.95 -7.79 -13.64
C PRO A 27 9.92 -6.89 -14.87
N GLY A 28 11.10 -6.55 -15.40
CA GLY A 28 11.22 -5.66 -16.56
C GLY A 28 11.10 -4.16 -16.25
N ARG A 29 10.93 -3.78 -14.98
CA ARG A 29 11.05 -2.38 -14.55
C ARG A 29 12.22 -2.17 -13.60
N ASP A 30 12.99 -1.13 -13.90
CA ASP A 30 14.04 -0.63 -13.02
C ASP A 30 13.54 0.63 -12.32
N LEU A 31 13.24 0.50 -11.03
CA LEU A 31 12.73 1.60 -10.21
C LEU A 31 13.75 2.73 -10.01
N VAL A 32 14.99 2.57 -10.47
CA VAL A 32 16.07 3.57 -10.39
C VAL A 32 16.20 4.41 -11.67
N GLN A 33 15.76 3.89 -12.82
CA GLN A 33 15.97 4.57 -14.11
C GLN A 33 15.07 5.79 -14.30
N GLU A 34 13.89 5.77 -13.69
CA GLU A 34 12.92 6.86 -13.75
C GLU A 34 12.54 7.32 -12.33
N PRO A 35 12.08 8.57 -12.16
CA PRO A 35 11.57 9.02 -10.87
C PRO A 35 10.29 8.25 -10.52
N HIS A 36 10.39 7.41 -9.51
CA HIS A 36 9.26 6.67 -8.97
C HIS A 36 8.89 7.16 -7.57
N LEU A 37 7.61 7.08 -7.24
CA LEU A 37 7.06 7.29 -5.90
C LEU A 37 6.46 5.97 -5.41
N ILE A 38 6.72 5.65 -4.15
CA ILE A 38 6.00 4.60 -3.41
C ILE A 38 4.99 5.29 -2.52
N VAL A 39 3.72 4.96 -2.72
CA VAL A 39 2.60 5.56 -1.99
C VAL A 39 1.92 4.47 -1.17
N THR A 40 1.96 4.59 0.15
CA THR A 40 1.27 3.67 1.05
C THR A 40 -0.03 4.28 1.55
N VAL A 41 -1.11 3.52 1.49
CA VAL A 41 -2.42 3.94 1.99
C VAL A 41 -2.83 3.01 3.12
N ALA A 42 -2.91 3.55 4.33
CA ALA A 42 -3.33 2.86 5.53
C ALA A 42 -4.74 3.31 5.93
N LEU A 43 -5.64 2.35 6.14
CA LEU A 43 -6.97 2.57 6.71
C LEU A 43 -6.97 2.14 8.17
N GLN A 44 -7.50 3.01 9.03
CA GLN A 44 -7.72 2.66 10.43
C GLN A 44 -8.84 1.64 10.54
N THR A 45 -8.58 0.58 11.32
CA THR A 45 -9.58 -0.40 11.73
C THR A 45 -9.99 -0.17 13.18
N GLN A 46 -11.13 -0.71 13.57
CA GLN A 46 -11.59 -0.76 14.95
C GLN A 46 -10.87 -1.87 15.72
N HIS A 47 -10.72 -3.03 15.09
CA HIS A 47 -10.08 -4.19 15.69
C HIS A 47 -8.58 -4.18 15.42
N ARG A 48 -7.80 -4.64 16.41
CA ARG A 48 -6.38 -4.94 16.20
C ARG A 48 -6.25 -6.08 15.21
N GLN A 49 -5.40 -5.94 14.21
CA GLN A 49 -5.22 -6.99 13.20
C GLN A 49 -4.54 -8.25 13.76
N SER A 50 -3.97 -8.18 14.96
CA SER A 50 -3.46 -9.33 15.71
C SER A 50 -4.53 -10.09 16.52
N ALA A 51 -5.80 -9.64 16.53
CA ALA A 51 -6.84 -10.19 17.40
C ALA A 51 -7.34 -11.58 16.97
N MET A 52 -7.18 -11.93 15.68
CA MET A 52 -7.63 -13.20 15.08
C MET A 52 -9.11 -13.54 15.34
N SER A 53 -9.99 -12.53 15.46
CA SER A 53 -11.44 -12.72 15.62
C SER A 53 -12.19 -12.62 14.29
N ASP A 54 -13.41 -13.15 14.25
CA ASP A 54 -14.26 -13.11 13.05
C ASP A 54 -14.66 -11.66 12.68
N GLU A 55 -14.88 -10.80 13.68
CA GLU A 55 -15.17 -9.38 13.46
C GLU A 55 -13.98 -8.66 12.83
N MET A 56 -12.76 -8.95 13.31
CA MET A 56 -11.53 -8.42 12.73
C MET A 56 -11.35 -8.88 11.28
N LEU A 57 -11.58 -10.17 10.99
CA LEU A 57 -11.46 -10.71 9.63
C LEU A 57 -12.49 -10.09 8.68
N THR A 58 -13.71 -9.89 9.16
CA THR A 58 -14.79 -9.24 8.39
C THR A 58 -14.41 -7.79 8.07
N GLU A 59 -14.02 -7.03 9.09
CA GLU A 59 -13.57 -5.63 8.91
C GLU A 59 -12.38 -5.53 7.95
N ARG A 60 -11.42 -6.47 8.06
CA ARG A 60 -10.25 -6.52 7.17
C ARG A 60 -10.66 -6.70 5.71
N GLN A 61 -11.58 -7.62 5.42
CA GLN A 61 -12.08 -7.84 4.06
C GLN A 61 -12.83 -6.63 3.51
N GLU A 62 -13.60 -5.92 4.34
CA GLU A 62 -14.27 -4.68 3.95
C GLU A 62 -13.26 -3.58 3.62
N CYS A 63 -12.24 -3.41 4.46
CA CYS A 63 -11.19 -2.42 4.21
C CYS A 63 -10.37 -2.76 2.95
N PHE A 64 -10.10 -4.04 2.68
CA PHE A 64 -9.45 -4.46 1.43
C PHE A 64 -10.26 -4.06 0.20
N LYS A 65 -11.58 -4.22 0.22
CA LYS A 65 -12.45 -3.76 -0.88
C LYS A 65 -12.31 -2.25 -1.10
N VAL A 66 -12.30 -1.47 -0.02
CA VAL A 66 -12.11 -0.01 -0.10
C VAL A 66 -10.74 0.36 -0.68
N LEU A 67 -9.67 -0.32 -0.24
CA LEU A 67 -8.32 -0.10 -0.78
C LEU A 67 -8.26 -0.43 -2.28
N MET A 68 -8.80 -1.58 -2.68
CA MET A 68 -8.83 -2.01 -4.08
C MET A 68 -9.59 -1.04 -4.97
N GLU A 69 -10.75 -0.54 -4.51
CA GLU A 69 -11.52 0.47 -5.25
C GLU A 69 -10.71 1.76 -5.45
N ARG A 70 -10.05 2.26 -4.39
CA ARG A 70 -9.22 3.47 -4.46
C ARG A 70 -8.03 3.29 -5.40
N MET A 71 -7.32 2.18 -5.28
CA MET A 71 -6.16 1.87 -6.12
C MET A 71 -6.55 1.73 -7.60
N THR A 72 -7.69 1.10 -7.88
CA THR A 72 -8.20 0.96 -9.25
C THR A 72 -8.51 2.31 -9.87
N ARG A 73 -9.11 3.25 -9.12
CA ARG A 73 -9.38 4.62 -9.58
C ARG A 73 -8.09 5.40 -9.87
N VAL A 74 -7.09 5.26 -9.00
CA VAL A 74 -5.79 5.92 -9.17
C VAL A 74 -5.06 5.36 -10.39
N LYS A 75 -5.06 4.03 -10.56
CA LYS A 75 -4.50 3.37 -11.75
C LYS A 75 -5.17 3.88 -13.03
N ALA A 76 -6.50 3.94 -13.07
CA ALA A 76 -7.24 4.43 -14.23
C ALA A 76 -6.89 5.89 -14.58
N HIS A 77 -6.61 6.73 -13.58
CA HIS A 77 -6.15 8.11 -13.80
C HIS A 77 -4.78 8.17 -14.46
N PHE A 78 -3.83 7.34 -14.01
CA PHE A 78 -2.48 7.28 -14.60
C PHE A 78 -2.46 6.61 -15.98
N ASP A 79 -3.33 5.63 -16.21
CA ASP A 79 -3.52 5.02 -17.54
C ASP A 79 -3.98 6.05 -18.58
N GLY A 80 -4.85 6.99 -18.18
CA GLY A 80 -5.27 8.10 -19.05
C GLY A 80 -4.16 9.10 -19.38
N LYS A 81 -3.01 9.04 -18.69
CA LYS A 81 -1.83 9.90 -18.89
C LYS A 81 -0.64 9.16 -19.50
N ASP A 82 -0.80 7.88 -19.88
CA ASP A 82 0.30 7.01 -20.32
C ASP A 82 1.47 6.93 -19.30
N GLN A 83 1.17 7.11 -18.00
CA GLN A 83 2.14 7.00 -16.90
C GLN A 83 2.02 5.64 -16.22
N TRP A 84 3.15 5.01 -15.91
CA TRP A 84 3.11 3.73 -15.23
C TRP A 84 2.67 3.88 -13.77
N CYS A 85 1.72 3.03 -13.38
CA CYS A 85 1.30 2.82 -12.01
C CYS A 85 0.98 1.33 -11.84
N ASP A 86 1.40 0.74 -10.74
CA ASP A 86 0.92 -0.57 -10.29
C ASP A 86 0.78 -0.54 -8.77
N PHE A 87 0.04 -1.48 -8.20
CA PHE A 87 -0.19 -1.54 -6.76
C PHE A 87 -0.26 -2.98 -6.29
N ILE A 88 -0.12 -3.15 -4.98
CA ILE A 88 -0.11 -4.46 -4.35
C ILE A 88 -1.52 -4.82 -3.92
N ASP A 89 -2.00 -6.00 -4.32
CA ASP A 89 -3.22 -6.55 -3.76
C ASP A 89 -2.99 -6.86 -2.26
N PRO A 90 -3.70 -6.20 -1.33
CA PRO A 90 -3.46 -6.37 0.10
C PRO A 90 -3.81 -7.78 0.61
N ALA A 91 -4.61 -8.55 -0.14
CA ALA A 91 -4.96 -9.92 0.23
C ALA A 91 -3.86 -10.93 -0.10
N THR A 92 -3.21 -10.78 -1.25
CA THR A 92 -2.21 -11.74 -1.76
C THR A 92 -0.77 -11.26 -1.58
N GLY A 93 -0.57 -9.95 -1.47
CA GLY A 93 0.74 -9.31 -1.56
C GLY A 93 1.32 -9.29 -2.97
N ALA A 94 0.61 -9.79 -3.99
CA ALA A 94 1.10 -9.76 -5.36
C ALA A 94 0.88 -8.36 -5.98
N PRO A 95 1.75 -7.93 -6.92
CA PRO A 95 1.40 -6.85 -7.82
C PRO A 95 0.09 -7.18 -8.55
N PHE A 96 -0.80 -6.19 -8.67
CA PHE A 96 -2.14 -6.43 -9.21
C PHE A 96 -2.14 -6.53 -10.73
N HIS A 97 -1.26 -5.78 -11.42
CA HIS A 97 -1.16 -5.80 -12.88
C HIS A 97 0.08 -6.50 -13.42
N THR A 98 1.14 -6.58 -12.62
CA THR A 98 2.38 -7.24 -13.04
C THR A 98 2.40 -8.70 -12.59
N ASP A 99 2.63 -9.62 -13.54
CA ASP A 99 2.88 -11.02 -13.19
C ASP A 99 4.29 -11.16 -12.60
N SER A 100 4.34 -11.43 -11.29
CA SER A 100 5.58 -11.51 -10.52
C SER A 100 5.51 -12.62 -9.49
N ALA A 101 6.60 -13.40 -9.39
CA ALA A 101 6.76 -14.38 -8.33
C ALA A 101 7.09 -13.74 -6.97
N THR A 102 7.47 -12.46 -6.96
CA THR A 102 7.80 -11.72 -5.74
C THR A 102 6.54 -11.07 -5.20
N THR A 103 6.19 -11.36 -3.95
CA THR A 103 5.10 -10.69 -3.23
C THR A 103 5.64 -9.60 -2.30
N LEU A 104 4.77 -8.76 -1.77
CA LEU A 104 4.98 -7.74 -0.74
C LEU A 104 3.76 -7.71 0.19
N VAL A 105 3.67 -8.71 1.06
CA VAL A 105 2.56 -8.85 2.02
C VAL A 105 2.60 -7.75 3.10
N GLU A 106 1.45 -7.39 3.66
CA GLU A 106 1.30 -6.25 4.60
C GLU A 106 2.32 -6.24 5.77
N CYS A 107 2.69 -7.40 6.30
CA CYS A 107 3.62 -7.54 7.43
C CYS A 107 5.08 -7.77 7.00
N ASP A 108 5.43 -7.44 5.76
CA ASP A 108 6.79 -7.61 5.25
C ASP A 108 7.78 -6.60 5.85
N GLU A 109 8.99 -7.08 6.17
CA GLU A 109 10.07 -6.27 6.75
C GLU A 109 10.48 -5.07 5.88
N ARG A 110 10.25 -5.15 4.56
CA ARG A 110 10.52 -4.05 3.63
C ARG A 110 9.73 -2.78 3.97
N TYR A 111 8.55 -2.89 4.59
CA TYR A 111 7.75 -1.73 5.01
C TYR A 111 8.44 -0.91 6.11
N ARG A 112 9.43 -1.45 6.83
CA ARG A 112 10.25 -0.64 7.76
C ARG A 112 10.99 0.48 7.05
N SER A 113 11.43 0.25 5.82
CA SER A 113 12.08 1.26 5.00
C SER A 113 11.15 2.39 4.54
N LEU A 114 9.83 2.21 4.73
CA LEU A 114 8.77 3.19 4.44
C LEU A 114 8.19 3.82 5.72
N GLY A 115 8.88 3.64 6.86
CA GLY A 115 8.53 4.26 8.14
C GLY A 115 7.47 3.53 8.96
N PHE A 116 7.22 2.24 8.67
CA PHE A 116 6.35 1.39 9.48
C PHE A 116 7.16 0.56 10.48
N GLU A 117 6.49 0.07 11.52
CA GLU A 117 7.05 -0.90 12.45
C GLU A 117 6.45 -2.27 12.17
N ILE A 118 7.31 -3.30 12.11
CA ILE A 118 6.86 -4.70 12.10
C ILE A 118 7.11 -5.27 13.49
N LEU A 119 6.05 -5.69 14.17
CA LEU A 119 6.08 -6.27 15.50
C LEU A 119 6.12 -7.78 15.39
N GLU A 120 7.08 -8.41 16.06
CA GLU A 120 7.18 -9.87 16.17
C GLU A 120 6.33 -10.33 17.37
N LEU A 121 5.24 -11.04 17.11
CA LEU A 121 4.29 -11.54 18.11
C LEU A 121 4.44 -13.06 18.34
N GLY A 122 5.66 -13.57 18.15
CA GLY A 122 5.96 -15.00 18.21
C GLY A 122 5.77 -15.67 16.85
N CYS A 123 4.65 -16.36 16.65
CA CYS A 123 4.36 -17.07 15.38
C CYS A 123 3.77 -16.15 14.30
N CYS A 124 3.39 -14.92 14.65
CA CYS A 124 2.81 -13.94 13.73
C CYS A 124 3.57 -12.63 13.78
N ARG A 125 3.47 -11.87 12.69
CA ARG A 125 3.92 -10.48 12.59
C ARG A 125 2.73 -9.55 12.53
N SER A 126 2.89 -8.34 13.01
CA SER A 126 1.89 -7.29 12.88
C SER A 126 2.52 -5.99 12.43
N LEU A 127 1.94 -5.40 11.39
CA LEU A 127 2.26 -4.05 10.94
C LEU A 127 1.70 -3.02 11.93
N CYS A 128 2.49 -2.00 12.23
CA CYS A 128 2.13 -0.90 13.10
C CYS A 128 2.60 0.44 12.53
N ASN A 129 1.85 1.51 12.81
CA ASN A 129 2.31 2.87 12.62
C ASN A 129 1.96 3.74 13.85
N GLU A 130 2.60 4.90 13.96
CA GLU A 130 2.41 5.80 15.12
C GLU A 130 0.96 6.27 15.30
N ARG A 131 0.20 6.38 14.20
CA ARG A 131 -1.14 6.98 14.21
C ARG A 131 -2.25 6.00 14.61
N PHE A 132 -2.17 4.76 14.14
CA PHE A 132 -3.20 3.75 14.27
C PHE A 132 -2.77 2.54 15.11
N GLY A 133 -1.50 2.48 15.54
CA GLY A 133 -0.97 1.34 16.27
C GLY A 133 -1.08 0.07 15.43
N GLN A 134 -1.62 -1.01 16.00
CA GLN A 134 -1.90 -2.28 15.29
C GLN A 134 -3.32 -2.35 14.70
N CYS A 135 -4.04 -1.23 14.71
CA CYS A 135 -5.41 -1.13 14.19
C CYS A 135 -5.39 -0.46 12.80
N LEU A 136 -4.65 -1.05 11.86
CA LEU A 136 -4.65 -0.61 10.47
C LEU A 136 -4.59 -1.79 9.51
N VAL A 137 -5.08 -1.55 8.29
CA VAL A 137 -4.72 -2.33 7.11
C VAL A 137 -4.15 -1.41 6.05
N MET A 138 -3.31 -1.92 5.15
CA MET A 138 -2.73 -1.07 4.10
C MET A 138 -2.45 -1.78 2.78
N THR A 139 -2.23 -0.96 1.76
CA THR A 139 -1.63 -1.34 0.49
C THR A 139 -0.57 -0.31 0.08
N SER A 140 0.25 -0.64 -0.91
CA SER A 140 1.22 0.23 -1.55
C SER A 140 1.02 0.29 -3.05
N ALA A 141 1.10 1.49 -3.61
CA ALA A 141 1.21 1.75 -5.03
C ALA A 141 2.62 2.22 -5.39
N PHE A 142 3.06 1.85 -6.58
CA PHE A 142 4.32 2.24 -7.21
C PHE A 142 3.98 2.95 -8.50
N MET A 143 4.48 4.17 -8.66
CA MET A 143 4.10 5.02 -9.78
C MET A 143 5.29 5.82 -10.29
N CYS A 144 5.42 5.89 -11.62
CA CYS A 144 6.38 6.76 -12.29
C CYS A 144 5.72 8.12 -12.54
N CYS A 145 5.69 8.98 -11.52
CA CYS A 145 5.07 10.28 -11.60
C CYS A 145 5.77 11.33 -10.72
N SER A 146 5.45 12.59 -10.97
CA SER A 146 5.90 13.72 -10.15
C SER A 146 5.06 13.86 -8.88
N GLU A 147 5.54 14.64 -7.90
CA GLU A 147 4.75 14.98 -6.70
C GLU A 147 3.47 15.77 -7.06
N ASP A 148 3.51 16.59 -8.11
CA ASP A 148 2.35 17.34 -8.60
C ASP A 148 1.26 16.42 -9.17
N ASP A 149 1.67 15.39 -9.93
CA ASP A 149 0.74 14.38 -10.44
C ASP A 149 0.09 13.59 -9.29
N LEU A 150 0.87 13.29 -8.24
CA LEU A 150 0.38 12.61 -7.05
C LEU A 150 -0.61 13.49 -6.26
N ALA A 151 -0.34 14.79 -6.14
CA ALA A 151 -1.23 15.72 -5.47
C ALA A 151 -2.63 15.75 -6.12
N ALA A 152 -2.72 15.58 -7.44
CA ALA A 152 -3.98 15.52 -8.16
C ALA A 152 -4.82 14.27 -7.83
N VAL A 153 -4.19 13.15 -7.46
CA VAL A 153 -4.88 11.89 -7.10
C VAL A 153 -5.00 11.66 -5.60
N LEU A 154 -4.38 12.51 -4.78
CA LEU A 154 -4.43 12.39 -3.32
C LEU A 154 -5.87 12.30 -2.76
N PRO A 155 -6.86 13.07 -3.24
CA PRO A 155 -8.25 12.90 -2.82
C PRO A 155 -8.80 11.49 -3.10
N LEU A 156 -8.44 10.88 -4.24
CA LEU A 156 -8.86 9.52 -4.60
C LEU A 156 -8.29 8.49 -3.61
N LEU A 157 -7.02 8.64 -3.23
CA LEU A 157 -6.34 7.78 -2.26
C LEU A 157 -6.95 7.90 -0.86
N GLU A 158 -7.39 9.10 -0.48
CA GLU A 158 -8.02 9.37 0.81
C GLU A 158 -9.52 9.01 0.83
N GLY A 159 -10.11 8.76 -0.34
CA GLY A 159 -11.54 8.48 -0.51
C GLY A 159 -12.41 9.72 -0.36
N ARG A 160 -11.90 10.88 -0.81
CA ARG A 160 -12.58 12.18 -0.87
C ARG A 160 -13.12 12.47 -2.27
#